data_AF-A0AAU2KEW0-F1
#
_entry.id   AF-A0AAU2KEW0-F1
#
_cell.length_a   1.000
_cell.length_b   1.000
_cell.length_c   1.000
_cell.angle_alpha   90.00
_cell.angle_beta   90.00
_cell.angle_gamma   90.00
#
_symmetry.space_group_name_H-M   'P 1'
#
loop_
_entity.id
_entity.type
_entity.pdbx_description
1 polymer ?
#
loop_
_entity_poly.entity_id
_entity_poly.type
_entity_poly.pdbx_seq_one_letter_code
_entity_poly.pdbx_strand_id
1 'polypeptide(L)'
;MRVIRASLSGSCHEPDEKGVLALVCDLIWAHTPAAYGLEHLRAKAVGDGVDVYLFLRAASEAAALHQAHAIIDGARAPLQAHGYSTTGPHH
;
A
#
# COMPACT_ATOMS: atom_id res chain seq x y z
N MET A 1 -0.90 13.90 -10.96
CA MET A 1 -0.92 12.52 -10.46
C MET A 1 0.50 11.98 -10.45
N ARG A 2 0.90 11.32 -9.37
CA ARG A 2 2.18 10.59 -9.25
C ARG A 2 1.90 9.19 -8.76
N VAL A 3 2.70 8.21 -9.17
CA VAL A 3 2.51 6.81 -8.80
C VAL A 3 3.72 6.36 -8.00
N ILE A 4 3.49 5.89 -6.77
CA ILE A 4 4.54 5.34 -5.89
C ILE A 4 4.27 3.86 -5.68
N ARG A 5 5.33 3.06 -5.74
CA ARG A 5 5.28 1.64 -5.43
C ARG A 5 5.78 1.38 -4.01
N ALA A 6 4.95 0.73 -3.20
CA ALA A 6 5.35 0.15 -1.93
C ALA A 6 5.32 -1.37 -2.03
N SER A 7 6.25 -2.04 -1.38
CA SER A 7 6.30 -3.50 -1.35
C SER A 7 5.93 -3.99 0.05
N LEU A 8 5.07 -5.00 0.11
CA LEU A 8 4.69 -5.68 1.34
C LEU A 8 5.24 -7.10 1.25
N SER A 9 6.08 -7.48 2.20
CA SER A 9 6.57 -8.86 2.32
C SER A 9 5.69 -9.63 3.29
N GLY A 10 5.37 -10.90 2.98
CA GLY A 10 4.52 -11.69 3.85
C GLY A 10 3.71 -12.70 3.06
N SER A 11 3.35 -13.79 3.72
CA SER A 11 2.72 -14.93 3.09
C SER A 11 1.31 -14.59 2.60
N CYS A 12 1.16 -14.33 1.30
CA CYS A 12 -0.07 -14.59 0.56
C CYS A 12 -0.22 -16.11 0.41
N HIS A 13 -0.39 -16.83 1.52
CA HIS A 13 -0.50 -18.29 1.55
C HIS A 13 -1.96 -18.72 1.70
N GLU A 14 -2.87 -17.96 1.10
CA GLU A 14 -4.27 -18.34 0.99
C GLU A 14 -4.62 -18.59 -0.49
N PRO A 15 -5.48 -19.59 -0.77
CA PRO A 15 -5.85 -19.97 -2.13
C PRO A 15 -6.69 -18.92 -2.89
N ASP A 16 -7.12 -17.84 -2.22
CA ASP A 16 -7.86 -16.72 -2.82
C ASP A 16 -7.00 -15.45 -2.94
N GLU A 17 -6.11 -15.45 -3.92
CA GLU A 17 -5.25 -14.31 -4.26
C GLU A 17 -6.07 -13.02 -4.49
N LYS A 18 -7.29 -13.11 -5.06
CA LYS A 18 -8.10 -11.92 -5.33
C LYS A 18 -8.68 -11.31 -4.05
N GLY A 19 -9.20 -12.13 -3.15
CA GLY A 19 -9.72 -11.70 -1.85
C GLY A 19 -8.62 -11.04 -1.00
N VAL A 20 -7.44 -11.61 -1.01
CA VAL A 20 -6.27 -11.08 -0.29
C VAL A 20 -5.83 -9.73 -0.84
N LEU A 21 -5.73 -9.57 -2.16
CA LEU A 21 -5.35 -8.28 -2.77
C LEU A 21 -6.40 -7.19 -2.52
N ALA A 22 -7.69 -7.55 -2.52
CA ALA A 22 -8.77 -6.63 -2.17
C ALA A 22 -8.66 -6.18 -0.70
N LEU A 23 -8.41 -7.12 0.22
CA LEU A 23 -8.22 -6.80 1.63
C LEU A 23 -7.06 -5.83 1.86
N VAL A 24 -5.90 -6.06 1.21
CA VAL A 24 -4.75 -5.12 1.30
C VAL A 24 -5.16 -3.73 0.84
N CYS A 25 -5.88 -3.62 -0.28
CA CYS A 25 -6.39 -2.34 -0.76
C CYS A 25 -7.33 -1.67 0.24
N ASP A 26 -8.26 -2.43 0.81
CA ASP A 26 -9.27 -1.92 1.74
C ASP A 26 -8.64 -1.45 3.06
N LEU A 27 -7.67 -2.19 3.60
CA LEU A 27 -6.93 -1.82 4.81
C LEU A 27 -6.16 -0.50 4.61
N ILE A 28 -5.49 -0.36 3.48
CA ILE A 28 -4.76 0.89 3.18
C ILE A 28 -5.77 2.04 3.01
N TRP A 29 -6.87 1.81 2.31
CA TRP A 29 -7.89 2.84 2.10
C TRP A 29 -8.53 3.31 3.41
N ALA A 30 -8.98 2.36 4.24
CA ALA A 30 -9.66 2.66 5.50
C ALA A 30 -8.78 3.46 6.49
N HIS A 31 -7.46 3.33 6.36
CA HIS A 31 -6.48 3.99 7.22
C HIS A 31 -5.78 5.17 6.54
N THR A 32 -6.26 5.64 5.39
CA THR A 32 -5.71 6.80 4.68
C THR A 32 -6.55 8.06 4.89
N PRO A 33 -6.04 9.06 5.63
CA PRO A 33 -6.64 10.40 5.65
C PRO A 33 -6.73 11.01 4.25
N ALA A 34 -7.85 11.67 3.95
CA ALA A 34 -8.05 12.38 2.67
C ALA A 34 -6.97 13.45 2.39
N ALA A 35 -6.36 14.00 3.45
CA ALA A 35 -5.27 14.97 3.35
C ALA A 35 -4.02 14.43 2.62
N TYR A 36 -3.82 13.11 2.57
CA TYR A 36 -2.69 12.50 1.87
C TYR A 36 -2.93 12.33 0.36
N GLY A 37 -4.10 12.72 -0.14
CA GLY A 37 -4.34 12.85 -1.58
C GLY A 37 -4.27 11.54 -2.35
N LEU A 38 -4.52 10.40 -1.69
CA LEU A 38 -4.72 9.14 -2.38
C LEU A 38 -5.97 9.24 -3.27
N GLU A 39 -5.84 8.92 -4.54
CA GLU A 39 -6.93 8.97 -5.52
C GLU A 39 -7.30 7.56 -6.00
N HIS A 40 -6.32 6.66 -6.08
CA HIS A 40 -6.52 5.28 -6.46
C HIS A 40 -5.43 4.37 -5.86
N LEU A 41 -5.76 3.09 -5.74
CA LEU A 41 -4.88 2.09 -5.17
C LEU A 41 -5.02 0.78 -5.95
N ARG A 42 -3.90 0.12 -6.22
CA ARG A 42 -3.89 -1.21 -6.82
C ARG A 42 -2.86 -2.10 -6.14
N ALA A 43 -3.29 -3.27 -5.70
CA ALA A 43 -2.40 -4.32 -5.24
C ALA A 43 -2.14 -5.35 -6.35
N LYS A 44 -0.95 -5.95 -6.33
CA LYS A 44 -0.52 -7.02 -7.24
C LYS A 44 0.34 -8.01 -6.45
N ALA A 45 0.03 -9.30 -6.52
CA ALA A 45 0.88 -10.33 -5.94
C ALA A 45 2.23 -10.39 -6.68
N VAL A 46 3.32 -10.50 -5.93
CA VAL A 46 4.69 -10.61 -6.45
C VAL A 46 5.51 -11.53 -5.55
N GLY A 47 5.88 -12.70 -6.06
CA GLY A 47 6.65 -13.69 -5.31
C GLY A 47 6.00 -13.98 -3.94
N ASP A 48 6.76 -13.75 -2.87
CA ASP A 48 6.32 -13.96 -1.48
C ASP A 48 5.71 -12.70 -0.84
N GLY A 49 5.01 -11.88 -1.62
CA GLY A 49 4.47 -10.61 -1.15
C GLY A 49 3.51 -9.93 -2.12
N VAL A 50 3.29 -8.64 -1.88
CA VAL A 50 2.36 -7.79 -2.63
C VAL A 50 3.02 -6.45 -2.94
N ASP A 51 3.06 -6.07 -4.21
CA ASP A 51 3.35 -4.70 -4.63
C ASP A 51 2.05 -3.89 -4.62
N VAL A 52 2.10 -2.70 -4.02
CA VAL A 52 1.01 -1.75 -3.95
C VAL A 52 1.38 -0.48 -4.69
N TYR A 53 0.53 -0.08 -5.63
CA TYR A 53 0.66 1.12 -6.44
C TYR A 53 -0.29 2.20 -5.93
N LEU A 54 0.27 3.25 -5.35
CA LEU A 54 -0.43 4.41 -4.79
C LEU A 54 -0.49 5.51 -5.84
N PHE A 55 -1.70 5.90 -6.25
CA PHE A 55 -1.93 7.01 -7.18
C PHE A 55 -2.25 8.26 -6.36
N LEU A 56 -1.28 9.18 -6.29
CA LEU A 56 -1.29 10.32 -5.39
C LEU A 56 -1.42 11.65 -6.12
N ARG A 57 -2.27 12.52 -5.58
CA ARG A 57 -2.26 13.94 -5.84
C ARG A 57 -1.19 14.62 -4.99
N ALA A 58 -0.05 14.86 -5.61
CA ALA A 58 1.11 15.51 -4.98
C ALA A 58 1.64 16.63 -5.86
N ALA A 59 2.25 17.66 -5.25
CA ALA A 59 2.87 18.78 -5.96
C ALA A 59 4.24 18.41 -6.57
N SER A 60 5.00 17.55 -5.88
CA SER A 60 6.33 17.07 -6.27
C SER A 60 6.48 15.57 -6.01
N GLU A 61 7.58 15.00 -6.50
CA GLU A 61 7.93 13.60 -6.24
C GLU A 61 8.26 13.37 -4.77
N ALA A 62 9.03 14.28 -4.15
CA ALA A 62 9.30 14.25 -2.72
C ALA A 62 8.01 14.31 -1.88
N ALA A 63 7.02 15.13 -2.29
CA ALA A 63 5.72 15.17 -1.62
C ALA A 63 4.96 13.85 -1.79
N ALA A 64 4.98 13.24 -2.97
CA ALA A 64 4.35 11.94 -3.21
C ALA A 64 4.99 10.85 -2.35
N LEU A 65 6.32 10.83 -2.24
CA LEU A 65 7.02 9.85 -1.41
C LEU A 65 6.70 10.05 0.08
N HIS A 66 6.65 11.29 0.56
CA HIS A 66 6.26 11.60 1.93
C HIS A 66 4.81 11.15 2.24
N GLN A 67 3.88 11.44 1.34
CA GLN A 67 2.48 10.99 1.45
C GLN A 67 2.38 9.46 1.43
N ALA A 68 3.10 8.79 0.52
CA ALA A 68 3.14 7.33 0.43
C ALA A 68 3.64 6.70 1.74
N HIS A 69 4.72 7.23 2.33
CA HIS A 69 5.20 6.78 3.63
C HIS A 69 4.14 6.92 4.72
N ALA A 70 3.50 8.09 4.83
CA ALA A 70 2.47 8.32 5.84
C ALA A 70 1.26 7.38 5.68
N ILE A 71 0.87 7.08 4.44
CA ILE A 71 -0.21 6.13 4.13
C ILE A 71 0.16 4.71 4.58
N ILE A 72 1.33 4.22 4.18
CA ILE A 72 1.78 2.87 4.54
C ILE A 72 2.01 2.74 6.06
N ASP A 73 2.52 3.79 6.70
CA ASP A 73 2.69 3.83 8.16
C ASP A 73 1.34 3.80 8.90
N GLY A 74 0.33 4.54 8.42
CA GLY A 74 -1.01 4.53 8.99
C GLY A 74 -1.71 3.17 8.92
N ALA A 75 -1.45 2.41 7.84
CA ALA A 75 -1.98 1.07 7.64
C ALA A 75 -1.10 -0.05 8.21
N ARG A 76 0.04 0.27 8.83
CA ARG A 76 1.04 -0.72 9.26
C ARG A 76 0.48 -1.75 10.24
N ALA A 77 -0.20 -1.28 11.30
CA ALA A 77 -0.74 -2.17 12.33
C ALA A 77 -1.79 -3.17 11.79
N PRO A 78 -2.82 -2.74 11.03
CA PRO A 78 -3.75 -3.70 10.45
C PRO A 78 -3.09 -4.63 9.42
N LEU A 79 -2.18 -4.13 8.58
CA LEU A 79 -1.45 -5.00 7.65
C LEU A 79 -0.64 -6.10 8.36
N GLN A 80 0.02 -5.76 9.47
CA GLN A 80 0.75 -6.74 10.31
C GLN A 80 -0.18 -7.76 10.96
N ALA A 81 -1.37 -7.36 11.41
CA ALA A 81 -2.38 -8.27 11.95
C ALA A 81 -2.83 -9.33 10.91
N HIS A 82 -2.68 -9.01 9.62
CA HIS A 82 -2.95 -9.90 8.49
C HIS A 82 -1.68 -10.54 7.89
N GLY A 83 -0.55 -10.50 8.59
CA GLY A 83 0.68 -11.20 8.21
C GLY A 83 1.59 -10.45 7.22
N TYR A 84 1.31 -9.18 6.94
CA TYR A 84 2.15 -8.36 6.06
C TYR A 84 3.15 -7.49 6.84
N SER A 85 4.39 -7.50 6.37
CA SER A 85 5.43 -6.58 6.78
C SER A 85 5.65 -5.53 5.70
N THR A 86 5.59 -4.26 6.07
CA THR A 86 5.89 -3.15 5.17
C THR A 86 7.40 -3.04 5.00
N THR A 87 7.94 -3.38 3.82
CA THR A 87 9.24 -2.86 3.41
C THR A 87 8.95 -1.48 2.81
N GLY A 88 9.69 -0.44 3.20
CA GLY A 88 9.38 0.94 2.79
C GLY A 88 9.29 1.10 1.25
N PRO A 89 8.61 2.14 0.74
CA PRO A 89 8.46 2.38 -0.69
C PRO A 89 9.82 2.49 -1.39
N HIS A 90 9.92 1.81 -2.54
CA HIS A 90 11.12 1.82 -3.37
C HIS A 90 11.08 2.98 -4.38
N HIS A 91 12.22 3.63 -4.58
CA HIS A 91 12.44 4.77 -5.48
C HIS A 91 12.53 4.35 -6.95
#